data_AF-A0A847H580-F1
#
_entry.id   AF-A0A847H580-F1
#
_cell.length_a   1.000
_cell.length_b   1.000
_cell.length_c   1.000
_cell.angle_alpha   90.00
_cell.angle_beta   90.00
_cell.angle_gamma   90.00
#
_symmetry.space_group_name_H-M   'P 1'
#
loop_
_entity.id
_entity.type
_entity.pdbx_description
1 polymer ?
#
loop_
_entity_poly.entity_id
_entity_poly.type
_entity_poly.pdbx_seq_one_letter_code
_entity_poly.pdbx_strand_id
1 'polypeptide(L)'
;MKLTYDCKISEKDILTDDTDACLLAELDFNDDSNKLIQGENFSVLKHLLYQKNLSNKIDLVYIDPPFATNTVFRIGETRTSTVSAGLKDNIAYMDSLLGEKYIEFLRQRLILLRELMSDKSSIYLHIDYKIGHYVKLIMDEVFGAKNFRNDITRIKCSPKNFQRRAYGNIKDLILFYTKTDDYIWNDVSVEIDEEDVTKRFNKIDANGRRYTTIPLHAPGETQSGPTGQEWRGIKPPKGRHWRSDPEILEELDKKGLIEWSKTGNPR
;
A
#
# COMPACT_ATOMS: atom_id res chain seq x y z
N MET A 1 -16.20 12.99 3.59
CA MET A 1 -15.55 14.27 3.25
C MET A 1 -15.72 14.51 1.75
N LYS A 2 -15.90 15.74 1.28
CA LYS A 2 -16.05 16.06 -0.14
C LYS A 2 -15.10 17.20 -0.52
N LEU A 3 -14.35 17.06 -1.61
CA LEU A 3 -13.50 18.13 -2.13
C LEU A 3 -14.34 19.07 -2.99
N THR A 4 -14.09 20.38 -2.94
CA THR A 4 -14.78 21.36 -3.81
C THR A 4 -13.75 22.03 -4.72
N TYR A 5 -14.05 22.15 -6.01
CA TYR A 5 -13.18 22.74 -7.04
C TYR A 5 -14.03 23.05 -8.30
N ASP A 6 -13.55 23.97 -9.15
CA ASP A 6 -14.37 24.65 -10.16
C ASP A 6 -14.83 23.74 -11.31
N CYS A 7 -14.02 22.76 -11.71
CA CYS A 7 -14.30 21.88 -12.84
C CYS A 7 -14.99 20.56 -12.46
N LYS A 8 -15.61 20.48 -11.28
CA LYS A 8 -16.18 19.24 -10.77
C LYS A 8 -17.47 18.86 -11.50
N ILE A 9 -17.44 17.76 -12.26
CA ILE A 9 -18.60 17.25 -12.98
C ILE A 9 -19.49 16.45 -12.02
N SER A 10 -20.81 16.56 -12.17
CA SER A 10 -21.74 15.80 -11.34
C SER A 10 -21.59 14.29 -11.60
N GLU A 11 -21.82 13.48 -10.57
CA GLU A 11 -21.75 12.02 -10.71
C GLU A 11 -22.77 11.49 -11.71
N LYS A 12 -23.95 12.12 -11.78
CA LYS A 12 -25.00 11.79 -12.75
C LYS A 12 -24.53 11.99 -14.19
N ASP A 13 -23.85 13.09 -14.47
CA ASP A 13 -23.37 13.38 -15.82
C ASP A 13 -22.25 12.40 -16.22
N ILE A 14 -21.37 12.04 -15.28
CA ILE A 14 -20.31 11.04 -15.50
C ILE A 14 -20.91 9.67 -15.82
N LEU A 15 -21.98 9.29 -15.12
CA LEU A 15 -22.71 8.04 -15.29
C LEU A 15 -23.76 8.10 -16.42
N THR A 16 -23.81 9.16 -17.21
CA THR A 16 -24.68 9.16 -18.39
C THR A 16 -24.03 8.30 -19.49
N ASP A 17 -24.81 7.40 -20.08
CA ASP A 17 -24.42 6.61 -21.25
C ASP A 17 -24.58 7.46 -22.53
N ASP A 18 -23.73 8.48 -22.65
CA ASP A 18 -23.74 9.48 -23.71
C ASP A 18 -22.62 9.29 -24.73
N THR A 19 -21.82 8.24 -24.56
CA THR A 19 -20.56 8.08 -25.28
C THR A 19 -20.68 6.88 -26.20
N ASP A 20 -20.57 7.11 -27.52
CA ASP A 20 -20.18 6.06 -28.47
C ASP A 20 -18.76 5.63 -28.08
N ALA A 21 -18.67 4.66 -27.18
CA ALA A 21 -17.40 4.20 -26.64
C ALA A 21 -16.62 3.48 -27.74
N CYS A 22 -15.85 4.25 -28.51
CA CYS A 22 -15.00 3.75 -29.57
C CYS A 22 -13.75 3.09 -28.96
N LEU A 23 -13.78 1.76 -28.88
CA LEU A 23 -12.57 0.98 -28.67
C LEU A 23 -11.67 1.11 -29.90
N LEU A 24 -10.36 1.24 -29.70
CA LEU A 24 -9.40 1.20 -30.80
C LEU A 24 -9.09 -0.26 -31.19
N ALA A 25 -8.98 -1.15 -30.20
CA ALA A 25 -8.83 -2.59 -30.40
C ALA A 25 -9.22 -3.36 -29.12
N GLU A 26 -9.70 -4.59 -29.30
CA GLU A 26 -9.88 -5.59 -28.24
C GLU A 26 -9.14 -6.86 -28.70
N LEU A 27 -8.18 -7.32 -27.89
CA LEU A 27 -7.36 -8.49 -28.15
C LEU A 27 -7.65 -9.54 -27.08
N ASP A 28 -8.02 -10.73 -27.53
CA ASP A 28 -8.19 -11.91 -26.67
C ASP A 28 -6.88 -12.72 -26.65
N PHE A 29 -6.52 -13.23 -25.47
CA PHE A 29 -5.40 -14.17 -25.33
C PHE A 29 -5.90 -15.62 -25.41
N ASN A 30 -4.95 -16.55 -25.56
CA ASN A 30 -5.12 -17.97 -25.95
C ASN A 30 -6.30 -18.78 -25.35
N ASP A 31 -6.91 -18.36 -24.24
CA ASP A 31 -8.02 -19.07 -23.57
C ASP A 31 -9.28 -18.19 -23.35
N ASP A 32 -9.43 -17.03 -24.01
CA ASP A 32 -10.52 -16.03 -23.84
C ASP A 32 -10.73 -15.49 -22.41
N SER A 33 -9.95 -15.97 -21.43
CA SER A 33 -10.04 -15.57 -20.03
C SER A 33 -9.44 -14.19 -19.77
N ASN A 34 -8.54 -13.75 -20.64
CA ASN A 34 -7.80 -12.50 -20.50
C ASN A 34 -8.06 -11.62 -21.72
N LYS A 35 -8.26 -10.32 -21.47
CA LYS A 35 -8.51 -9.31 -22.50
C LYS A 35 -7.53 -8.15 -22.38
N LEU A 36 -7.02 -7.69 -23.51
CA LEU A 36 -6.29 -6.43 -23.62
C LEU A 36 -7.11 -5.47 -24.48
N ILE A 37 -7.51 -4.34 -23.90
CA ILE A 37 -8.32 -3.34 -24.59
C ILE A 37 -7.47 -2.09 -24.81
N GLN A 38 -7.36 -1.68 -26.06
CA GLN A 38 -6.71 -0.43 -26.44
C GLN A 38 -7.77 0.67 -26.60
N GLY A 39 -7.60 1.75 -25.87
CA GLY A 39 -8.49 2.91 -25.95
C GLY A 39 -8.19 3.93 -24.85
N GLU A 40 -8.89 5.06 -24.90
CA GLU A 40 -8.91 6.01 -23.80
C GLU A 40 -9.69 5.38 -22.64
N ASN A 41 -9.08 5.29 -21.47
CA ASN A 41 -9.59 4.45 -20.39
C ASN A 41 -10.95 4.90 -19.83
N PHE A 42 -11.29 6.19 -19.86
CA PHE A 42 -12.63 6.63 -19.46
C PHE A 42 -13.70 6.07 -20.41
N SER A 43 -13.44 6.13 -21.71
CA SER A 43 -14.30 5.54 -22.75
C SER A 43 -14.38 4.01 -22.63
N VAL A 44 -13.25 3.34 -22.38
CA VAL A 44 -13.22 1.89 -22.14
C VAL A 44 -14.02 1.50 -20.90
N LEU A 45 -13.89 2.23 -19.79
CA LEU A 45 -14.65 1.95 -18.57
C LEU A 45 -16.16 2.08 -18.79
N LYS A 46 -16.61 3.09 -19.56
CA LYS A 46 -18.02 3.21 -19.97
C LYS A 46 -18.44 2.05 -20.86
N HIS A 47 -17.63 1.65 -21.84
CA HIS A 47 -17.89 0.48 -22.67
C HIS A 47 -18.07 -0.79 -21.83
N LEU A 48 -17.16 -1.04 -20.88
CA LEU A 48 -17.24 -2.19 -19.98
C LEU A 48 -18.51 -2.15 -19.12
N LEU A 49 -18.89 -0.96 -18.65
CA LEU A 49 -20.06 -0.76 -17.80
C LEU A 49 -21.37 -0.98 -18.56
N TYR A 50 -21.57 -0.30 -19.69
CA TYR A 50 -22.85 -0.25 -20.40
C TYR A 50 -22.96 -1.29 -21.52
N GLN A 51 -21.91 -1.49 -22.32
CA GLN A 51 -21.99 -2.37 -23.50
C GLN A 51 -21.63 -3.82 -23.17
N LYS A 52 -20.64 -4.06 -22.30
CA LYS A 52 -20.28 -5.41 -21.83
C LYS A 52 -21.05 -5.84 -20.57
N ASN A 53 -21.87 -4.94 -20.00
CA ASN A 53 -22.70 -5.20 -18.83
C ASN A 53 -21.89 -5.80 -17.66
N LEU A 54 -20.74 -5.19 -17.33
CA LEU A 54 -19.85 -5.61 -16.25
C LEU A 54 -20.09 -4.87 -14.93
N SER A 55 -21.25 -4.21 -14.77
CA SER A 55 -21.62 -3.60 -13.50
C SER A 55 -21.61 -4.63 -12.36
N ASN A 56 -20.95 -4.30 -11.26
CA ASN A 56 -20.80 -5.13 -10.06
C ASN A 56 -20.12 -6.50 -10.26
N LYS A 57 -19.24 -6.66 -11.26
CA LYS A 57 -18.60 -7.94 -11.58
C LYS A 57 -17.09 -8.00 -11.32
N ILE A 58 -16.43 -6.89 -11.02
CA ILE A 58 -14.97 -6.86 -10.88
C ILE A 58 -14.56 -6.98 -9.41
N ASP A 59 -13.86 -8.07 -9.05
CA ASP A 59 -13.46 -8.34 -7.66
C ASP A 59 -12.14 -7.66 -7.24
N LEU A 60 -11.28 -7.31 -8.19
CA LEU A 60 -9.99 -6.68 -7.90
C LEU A 60 -9.66 -5.63 -8.95
N VAL A 61 -9.32 -4.43 -8.48
CA VAL A 61 -8.81 -3.34 -9.31
C VAL A 61 -7.43 -2.93 -8.82
N TYR A 62 -6.46 -2.91 -9.72
CA TYR A 62 -5.16 -2.29 -9.47
C TYR A 62 -4.93 -1.21 -10.52
N ILE A 63 -4.62 0.02 -10.07
CA ILE A 63 -4.31 1.13 -10.97
C ILE A 63 -3.06 1.89 -10.50
N ASP A 64 -2.24 2.29 -11.48
CA ASP A 64 -1.05 3.12 -11.30
C ASP A 64 -1.20 4.37 -12.18
N PRO A 65 -2.07 5.33 -11.79
CA PRO A 65 -2.28 6.53 -12.58
C PRO A 65 -1.00 7.38 -12.64
N PRO A 66 -0.86 8.28 -13.64
CA PRO A 66 0.26 9.20 -13.71
C PRO A 66 0.37 10.07 -12.45
N PHE A 67 1.58 10.48 -12.05
CA PHE A 67 1.84 11.12 -10.75
C PHE A 67 1.75 12.66 -10.76
N ALA A 68 1.13 13.26 -11.80
CA ALA A 68 1.07 14.71 -12.00
C ALA A 68 2.47 15.36 -12.00
N THR A 69 3.46 14.67 -12.58
CA THR A 69 4.87 15.06 -12.59
C THR A 69 5.21 16.19 -13.58
N ASN A 70 4.26 16.64 -14.40
CA ASN A 70 4.47 17.60 -15.49
C ASN A 70 5.56 17.14 -16.49
N THR A 71 5.61 15.84 -16.78
CA THR A 71 6.67 15.22 -17.58
C THR A 71 6.09 14.45 -18.77
N VAL A 72 6.83 14.42 -19.88
CA VAL A 72 6.51 13.58 -21.04
C VAL A 72 7.30 12.29 -20.93
N PHE A 73 6.60 11.17 -20.76
CA PHE A 73 7.22 9.85 -20.73
C PHE A 73 7.32 9.31 -22.16
N ARG A 74 8.52 8.86 -22.52
CA ARG A 74 8.84 8.37 -23.87
C ARG A 74 9.27 6.90 -23.81
N ILE A 75 9.14 6.20 -24.94
CA ILE A 75 9.59 4.82 -25.11
C ILE A 75 10.29 4.68 -26.46
N GLY A 76 11.50 4.14 -26.44
CA GLY A 76 12.31 3.88 -27.64
C GLY A 76 12.42 2.40 -27.92
N GLU A 77 12.74 2.03 -29.17
CA GLU A 77 12.91 0.63 -29.59
C GLU A 77 14.02 -0.10 -28.82
N THR A 78 15.05 0.63 -28.39
CA THR A 78 16.21 0.08 -27.65
C THR A 78 16.11 0.25 -26.14
N ARG A 79 15.17 1.08 -25.65
CA ARG A 79 14.99 1.41 -24.23
C ARG A 79 13.52 1.41 -23.88
N THR A 80 13.05 0.27 -23.39
CA THR A 80 11.65 0.01 -23.02
C THR A 80 11.24 0.63 -21.69
N SER A 81 12.19 1.08 -20.85
CA SER A 81 11.88 1.80 -19.60
C SER A 81 11.64 3.29 -19.84
N THR A 82 10.48 3.81 -19.43
CA THR A 82 10.10 5.23 -19.60
C THR A 82 11.03 6.22 -18.89
N VAL A 83 11.77 5.76 -17.87
CA VAL A 83 12.72 6.55 -17.07
C VAL A 83 14.02 6.87 -17.84
N SER A 84 14.33 6.11 -18.89
CA SER A 84 15.63 6.16 -19.59
C SER A 84 15.52 6.54 -21.07
N ALA A 85 14.41 7.16 -21.47
CA ALA A 85 14.10 7.43 -22.87
C ALA A 85 14.78 8.71 -23.39
N GLY A 86 15.26 8.67 -24.63
CA GLY A 86 15.85 9.80 -25.32
C GLY A 86 14.81 10.81 -25.82
N LEU A 87 15.22 12.05 -26.07
CA LEU A 87 14.34 13.11 -26.60
C LEU A 87 13.72 12.79 -27.97
N LYS A 88 14.31 11.86 -28.73
CA LYS A 88 13.84 11.41 -30.04
C LYS A 88 12.92 10.18 -29.99
N ASP A 89 12.72 9.60 -28.81
CA ASP A 89 11.88 8.41 -28.64
C ASP A 89 10.39 8.76 -28.75
N ASN A 90 9.56 7.77 -29.06
CA ASN A 90 8.11 7.95 -29.21
C ASN A 90 7.49 8.34 -27.85
N ILE A 91 6.46 9.20 -27.88
CA ILE A 91 5.74 9.59 -26.66
C ILE A 91 4.85 8.41 -26.23
N ALA A 92 5.07 7.91 -25.01
CA ALA A 92 4.26 6.86 -24.41
C ALA A 92 3.01 7.46 -23.75
N TYR A 93 3.19 8.45 -22.88
CA TYR A 93 2.10 9.25 -22.33
C TYR A 93 2.60 10.60 -21.82
N MET A 94 1.68 11.57 -21.71
CA MET A 94 1.96 12.91 -21.17
C MET A 94 1.32 13.07 -19.81
N ASP A 95 2.13 13.36 -18.79
CA ASP A 95 1.68 13.61 -17.43
C ASP A 95 1.60 15.13 -17.18
N SER A 96 0.76 15.83 -17.95
CA SER A 96 0.64 17.30 -17.95
C SER A 96 -0.57 17.82 -17.16
N LEU A 97 -1.42 16.92 -16.65
CA LEU A 97 -2.57 17.28 -15.83
C LEU A 97 -2.10 17.65 -14.43
N LEU A 98 -2.43 18.86 -14.00
CA LEU A 98 -2.05 19.41 -12.70
C LEU A 98 -3.27 19.91 -11.93
N GLY A 99 -3.15 19.92 -10.60
CA GLY A 99 -4.15 20.48 -9.70
C GLY A 99 -5.54 19.85 -9.89
N GLU A 100 -6.57 20.69 -9.88
CA GLU A 100 -7.98 20.27 -9.92
C GLU A 100 -8.34 19.45 -11.16
N LYS A 101 -7.69 19.71 -12.30
CA LYS A 101 -7.94 18.94 -13.54
C LYS A 101 -7.48 17.49 -13.41
N TYR A 102 -6.36 17.25 -12.75
CA TYR A 102 -5.88 15.89 -12.47
C TYR A 102 -6.82 15.17 -11.50
N ILE A 103 -7.26 15.88 -10.45
CA ILE A 103 -8.18 15.36 -9.46
C ILE A 103 -9.51 14.96 -10.11
N GLU A 104 -10.06 15.80 -10.97
CA GLU A 104 -11.28 15.50 -11.70
C GLU A 104 -11.10 14.36 -12.71
N PHE A 105 -10.00 14.35 -13.46
CA PHE A 105 -9.63 13.27 -14.36
C PHE A 105 -9.64 11.91 -13.64
N LEU A 106 -9.03 11.83 -12.46
CA LEU A 106 -8.97 10.59 -11.69
C LEU A 106 -10.34 10.25 -11.08
N ARG A 107 -11.04 11.24 -10.50
CA ARG A 107 -12.35 11.05 -9.88
C ARG A 107 -13.37 10.45 -10.85
N GLN A 108 -13.43 10.95 -12.08
CA GLN A 108 -14.33 10.41 -13.12
C GLN A 108 -14.13 8.91 -13.35
N ARG A 109 -12.87 8.46 -13.41
CA ARG A 109 -12.51 7.04 -13.59
C ARG A 109 -12.81 6.22 -12.34
N LEU A 110 -12.55 6.76 -11.16
CA LEU A 110 -12.84 6.09 -9.89
C LEU A 110 -14.35 5.84 -9.71
N ILE A 111 -15.20 6.77 -10.15
CA ILE A 111 -16.65 6.59 -10.13
C ILE A 111 -17.06 5.42 -11.03
N LEU A 112 -16.58 5.37 -12.27
CA LEU A 112 -16.88 4.26 -13.18
C LEU A 112 -16.35 2.92 -12.66
N LEU A 113 -15.13 2.90 -12.10
CA LEU A 113 -14.56 1.71 -11.46
C LEU A 113 -15.43 1.22 -10.31
N ARG A 114 -15.96 2.12 -9.47
CA ARG A 114 -16.86 1.77 -8.36
C ARG A 114 -18.13 1.07 -8.86
N GLU A 115 -18.68 1.47 -10.01
CA GLU A 115 -19.87 0.83 -10.60
C GLU A 115 -19.55 -0.54 -11.23
N LEU A 116 -18.34 -0.74 -11.74
CA LEU A 116 -17.86 -2.03 -12.24
C LEU A 116 -17.52 -3.02 -11.11
N MET A 117 -17.03 -2.50 -9.99
CA MET A 117 -16.57 -3.26 -8.84
C MET A 117 -17.71 -4.04 -8.16
N SER A 118 -17.50 -5.33 -7.87
CA SER A 118 -18.44 -6.15 -7.09
C SER A 118 -18.52 -5.69 -5.64
N ASP A 119 -19.57 -6.06 -4.89
CA ASP A 119 -19.69 -5.67 -3.48
C ASP A 119 -18.55 -6.21 -2.60
N LYS A 120 -17.91 -7.29 -3.04
CA LYS A 120 -16.78 -7.95 -2.36
C LYS A 120 -15.41 -7.47 -2.81
N SER A 121 -15.38 -6.47 -3.68
CA SER A 121 -14.16 -6.07 -4.36
C SER A 121 -13.23 -5.19 -3.53
N SER A 122 -11.97 -5.17 -3.99
CA SER A 122 -10.93 -4.28 -3.50
C SER A 122 -10.31 -3.46 -4.62
N ILE A 123 -9.84 -2.26 -4.29
CA ILE A 123 -9.05 -1.41 -5.18
C ILE A 123 -7.74 -0.99 -4.51
N TYR A 124 -6.66 -1.11 -5.29
CA TYR A 124 -5.32 -0.69 -4.94
C TYR A 124 -4.86 0.41 -5.90
N LEU A 125 -4.64 1.61 -5.38
CA LEU A 125 -4.21 2.76 -6.16
C LEU A 125 -2.78 3.16 -5.76
N HIS A 126 -1.83 2.96 -6.68
CA HIS A 126 -0.43 3.32 -6.50
C HIS A 126 -0.18 4.79 -6.83
N ILE A 127 0.46 5.53 -5.93
CA ILE A 127 0.68 6.96 -6.07
C ILE A 127 1.89 7.43 -5.25
N ASP A 128 2.40 8.63 -5.53
CA ASP A 128 3.44 9.27 -4.71
C ASP A 128 2.85 10.21 -3.63
N TYR A 129 3.71 10.68 -2.73
CA TYR A 129 3.30 11.57 -1.64
C TYR A 129 2.88 12.98 -2.10
N LYS A 130 3.24 13.42 -3.32
CA LYS A 130 2.98 14.80 -3.77
C LYS A 130 1.50 15.03 -4.00
N ILE A 131 0.84 14.03 -4.59
CA ILE A 131 -0.60 14.08 -4.87
C ILE A 131 -1.42 13.07 -4.08
N GLY A 132 -0.78 12.07 -3.46
CA GLY A 132 -1.46 10.97 -2.77
C GLY A 132 -2.44 11.39 -1.69
N HIS A 133 -2.20 12.51 -1.00
CA HIS A 133 -3.14 13.04 -0.01
C HIS A 133 -4.43 13.56 -0.66
N TYR A 134 -4.35 14.25 -1.80
CA TYR A 134 -5.53 14.68 -2.54
C TYR A 134 -6.27 13.50 -3.17
N VAL A 135 -5.52 12.51 -3.67
CA VAL A 135 -6.07 11.26 -4.20
C VAL A 135 -6.82 10.50 -3.10
N LYS A 136 -6.27 10.44 -1.88
CA LYS A 136 -6.95 9.84 -0.73
C LYS A 136 -8.29 10.50 -0.43
N LEU A 137 -8.36 11.83 -0.52
CA LEU A 137 -9.61 12.57 -0.28
C LEU A 137 -10.68 12.31 -1.35
N ILE A 138 -10.30 12.16 -2.62
CA ILE A 138 -11.28 11.77 -3.65
C ILE A 138 -11.67 10.30 -3.53
N MET A 139 -10.78 9.40 -3.12
CA MET A 139 -11.16 8.02 -2.83
C MET A 139 -12.12 7.94 -1.64
N ASP A 140 -11.93 8.77 -0.60
CA ASP A 140 -12.88 8.92 0.51
C ASP A 140 -14.25 9.42 0.06
N GLU A 141 -14.29 10.29 -0.97
CA GLU A 141 -15.52 10.77 -1.55
C GLU A 141 -16.24 9.68 -2.37
N VAL A 142 -15.49 8.93 -3.20
CA VAL A 142 -16.05 7.94 -4.14
C VAL A 142 -16.44 6.64 -3.44
N PHE A 143 -15.54 6.09 -2.63
CA PHE A 143 -15.71 4.80 -1.95
C PHE A 143 -16.23 4.93 -0.52
N GLY A 144 -16.13 6.13 0.07
CA GLY A 144 -16.49 6.38 1.46
C GLY A 144 -15.30 6.18 2.41
N ALA A 145 -15.10 7.13 3.32
CA ALA A 145 -13.97 7.11 4.27
C ALA A 145 -13.95 5.87 5.19
N LYS A 146 -15.12 5.30 5.50
CA LYS A 146 -15.24 4.05 6.29
C LYS A 146 -14.68 2.82 5.57
N ASN A 147 -14.59 2.89 4.24
CA ASN A 147 -14.15 1.79 3.40
C ASN A 147 -12.65 1.82 3.09
N PHE A 148 -11.92 2.79 3.66
CA PHE A 148 -10.47 2.80 3.65
C PHE A 148 -9.92 1.71 4.57
N ARG A 149 -8.99 0.89 4.08
CA ARG A 149 -8.43 -0.23 4.84
C ARG A 149 -7.01 0.02 5.29
N ASN A 150 -6.15 0.47 4.38
CA ASN A 150 -4.75 0.74 4.71
C ASN A 150 -4.05 1.59 3.63
N ASP A 151 -2.90 2.17 3.98
CA ASP A 151 -1.91 2.64 3.02
C ASP A 151 -0.65 1.76 3.08
N ILE A 152 -0.37 1.06 2.00
CA ILE A 152 0.78 0.17 1.91
C ILE A 152 1.99 0.99 1.47
N THR A 153 3.03 1.00 2.29
CA THR A 153 4.29 1.68 1.96
C THR A 153 5.13 0.83 1.01
N ARG A 154 5.37 1.33 -0.21
CA ARG A 154 6.30 0.71 -1.17
C ARG A 154 7.66 1.40 -1.10
N ILE A 155 8.71 0.66 -0.73
CA ILE A 155 10.09 1.18 -0.74
C ILE A 155 10.61 1.16 -2.18
N LYS A 156 10.83 2.33 -2.77
CA LYS A 156 11.25 2.46 -4.19
C LYS A 156 12.76 2.54 -4.39
N CYS A 157 13.50 2.92 -3.35
CA CYS A 157 14.96 3.01 -3.42
C CYS A 157 15.60 2.96 -2.04
N SER A 158 16.88 2.58 -2.01
CA SER A 158 17.71 2.65 -0.81
C SER A 158 17.89 4.11 -0.36
N PRO A 159 17.99 4.35 0.97
CA PRO A 159 18.31 5.67 1.49
C PRO A 159 19.60 6.23 0.87
N LYS A 160 19.53 7.46 0.37
CA LYS A 160 20.69 8.17 -0.16
C LYS A 160 21.29 9.07 0.93
N ASN A 161 22.57 8.89 1.23
CA ASN A 161 23.28 9.54 2.35
C ASN A 161 23.98 10.85 1.95
N PHE A 162 23.28 11.77 1.30
CA PHE A 162 23.81 13.10 0.99
C PHE A 162 23.17 14.17 1.88
N GLN A 163 23.97 15.18 2.27
CA GLN A 163 23.46 16.31 3.05
C GLN A 163 22.41 17.07 2.24
N ARG A 164 21.22 17.23 2.83
CA ARG A 164 20.12 18.04 2.28
C ARG A 164 19.18 18.50 3.39
N ARG A 165 18.42 19.55 3.11
CA ARG A 165 17.33 20.02 3.98
C ARG A 165 16.00 19.30 3.67
N ALA A 166 16.03 17.97 3.65
CA ALA A 166 14.82 17.17 3.40
C ALA A 166 14.98 15.73 3.90
N TYR A 167 13.86 15.09 4.22
CA TYR A 167 13.81 13.67 4.54
C TYR A 167 14.08 12.78 3.32
N GLY A 168 14.37 11.51 3.61
CA GLY A 168 14.43 10.41 2.65
C GLY A 168 13.16 10.28 1.81
N ASN A 169 13.16 10.70 0.54
CA ASN A 169 12.13 10.28 -0.41
C ASN A 169 12.47 8.88 -0.95
N ILE A 170 12.17 7.86 -0.13
CA ILE A 170 12.46 6.45 -0.40
C ILE A 170 11.20 5.60 -0.61
N LYS A 171 10.03 6.21 -0.50
CA LYS A 171 8.76 5.50 -0.54
C LYS A 171 7.74 6.14 -1.47
N ASP A 172 6.86 5.28 -1.98
CA ASP A 172 5.57 5.60 -2.57
C ASP A 172 4.48 4.93 -1.71
N LEU A 173 3.22 5.22 -2.01
CA LEU A 173 2.07 4.73 -1.25
C LEU A 173 1.08 4.02 -2.18
N ILE A 174 0.51 2.92 -1.70
CA ILE A 174 -0.58 2.21 -2.37
C ILE A 174 -1.80 2.33 -1.44
N LEU A 175 -2.81 3.05 -1.89
CA LEU A 175 -4.07 3.21 -1.15
C LEU A 175 -4.93 1.97 -1.36
N PHE A 176 -5.32 1.33 -0.26
CA PHE A 176 -6.18 0.14 -0.27
C PHE A 176 -7.58 0.51 0.25
N TYR A 177 -8.57 0.36 -0.62
CA TYR A 177 -9.99 0.50 -0.34
C TYR A 177 -10.75 -0.76 -0.72
N THR A 178 -11.93 -0.93 -0.12
CA THR A 178 -12.92 -1.93 -0.52
C THR A 178 -14.21 -1.25 -0.92
N LYS A 179 -15.09 -1.92 -1.67
CA LYS A 179 -16.41 -1.34 -1.98
C LYS A 179 -17.34 -1.35 -0.77
N THR A 180 -17.34 -2.45 -0.03
CA THR A 180 -18.11 -2.63 1.20
C THR A 180 -17.23 -3.18 2.34
N ASP A 181 -17.83 -3.43 3.51
CA ASP A 181 -17.15 -4.07 4.64
C ASP A 181 -17.05 -5.61 4.49
N ASP A 182 -17.82 -6.23 3.59
CA ASP A 182 -17.70 -7.64 3.22
C ASP A 182 -16.85 -7.73 1.94
N TYR A 183 -15.57 -8.07 2.06
CA TYR A 183 -14.64 -8.11 0.92
C TYR A 183 -13.79 -9.37 0.91
N ILE A 184 -13.34 -9.75 -0.29
CA ILE A 184 -12.43 -10.88 -0.48
C ILE A 184 -11.07 -10.52 0.11
N TRP A 185 -10.66 -11.28 1.14
CA TRP A 185 -9.31 -11.22 1.68
C TRP A 185 -8.62 -12.56 1.50
N ASN A 186 -7.48 -12.55 0.83
CA ASN A 186 -6.64 -13.73 0.66
C ASN A 186 -5.43 -13.58 1.59
N ASP A 187 -5.39 -14.38 2.66
CA ASP A 187 -4.23 -14.45 3.55
C ASP A 187 -3.15 -15.34 2.91
N VAL A 188 -2.40 -14.76 1.98
CA VAL A 188 -1.33 -15.47 1.28
C VAL A 188 -0.11 -15.57 2.19
N SER A 189 0.03 -16.70 2.87
CA SER A 189 1.22 -17.06 3.63
C SER A 189 2.09 -18.05 2.87
N VAL A 190 3.40 -17.88 2.96
CA VAL A 190 4.38 -18.89 2.51
C VAL A 190 4.93 -19.58 3.76
N GLU A 191 5.08 -20.90 3.71
CA GLU A 191 5.79 -21.61 4.77
C GLU A 191 7.22 -21.10 4.86
N ILE A 192 7.67 -20.83 6.08
CA ILE A 192 9.06 -20.42 6.31
C ILE A 192 9.93 -21.65 6.09
N ASP A 193 10.92 -21.57 5.19
CA ASP A 193 11.85 -22.68 4.97
C ASP A 193 12.70 -22.96 6.22
N GLU A 194 13.23 -24.18 6.32
CA GLU A 194 14.01 -24.61 7.49
C GLU A 194 15.29 -23.78 7.70
N GLU A 195 15.85 -23.22 6.62
CA GLU A 195 17.06 -22.40 6.69
C GLU A 195 16.76 -21.06 7.36
N ASP A 196 15.66 -20.42 6.98
CA ASP A 196 15.13 -19.20 7.57
C ASP A 196 14.66 -19.40 9.00
N VAL A 197 14.00 -20.52 9.30
CA VAL A 197 13.66 -20.91 10.67
C VAL A 197 14.94 -21.04 11.50
N THR A 198 15.98 -21.69 10.97
CA THR A 198 17.25 -21.87 11.67
C THR A 198 18.00 -20.56 11.88
N LYS A 199 17.98 -19.65 10.89
CA LYS A 199 18.59 -18.31 10.99
C LYS A 199 17.87 -17.42 11.99
N ARG A 200 16.53 -17.41 11.98
CA ARG A 200 15.70 -16.55 12.84
C ARG A 200 15.58 -17.09 14.27
N PHE A 201 15.44 -18.41 14.40
CA PHE A 201 15.29 -19.15 15.65
C PHE A 201 16.46 -20.12 15.84
N ASN A 202 17.61 -19.55 16.16
CA ASN A 202 18.89 -20.24 16.24
C ASN A 202 19.10 -21.02 17.54
N LYS A 203 18.20 -20.91 18.52
CA LYS A 203 18.26 -21.60 19.81
C LYS A 203 17.23 -22.72 19.87
N ILE A 204 17.47 -23.71 20.73
CA ILE A 204 16.61 -24.88 20.91
C ILE A 204 16.35 -25.05 22.41
N ASP A 205 15.09 -25.19 22.80
CA ASP A 205 14.69 -25.44 24.19
C ASP A 205 14.86 -26.92 24.59
N ALA A 206 14.60 -27.25 25.85
CA ALA A 206 14.71 -28.62 26.35
C ALA A 206 13.77 -29.62 25.64
N ASN A 207 12.71 -29.14 24.97
CA ASN A 207 11.73 -29.94 24.26
C ASN A 207 12.01 -30.01 22.75
N GLY A 208 13.15 -29.49 22.29
CA GLY A 208 13.53 -29.47 20.88
C GLY A 208 12.88 -28.35 20.05
N ARG A 209 12.17 -27.40 20.68
CA ARG A 209 11.54 -26.28 19.97
C ARG A 209 12.54 -25.18 19.71
N ARG A 210 12.53 -24.65 18.48
CA ARG A 210 13.37 -23.52 18.11
C ARG A 210 12.81 -22.21 18.67
N TYR A 211 13.68 -21.36 19.20
CA TYR A 211 13.33 -20.03 19.68
C TYR A 211 14.44 -19.01 19.40
N THR A 212 14.12 -17.74 19.64
CA THR A 212 15.06 -16.63 19.63
C THR A 212 14.79 -15.76 20.83
N THR A 213 15.79 -15.04 21.30
CA THR A 213 15.66 -14.16 22.47
C THR A 213 15.49 -12.71 22.03
N ILE A 214 14.55 -12.01 22.66
CA ILE A 214 14.32 -10.59 22.41
C ILE A 214 14.71 -9.80 23.66
N PRO A 215 15.33 -8.61 23.54
CA PRO A 215 15.65 -7.83 24.73
C PRO A 215 14.38 -7.54 25.54
N LEU A 216 14.39 -7.83 26.85
CA LEU A 216 13.25 -7.58 27.75
C LEU A 216 12.98 -6.10 28.03
N HIS A 217 13.70 -5.19 27.38
CA HIS A 217 13.56 -3.75 27.53
C HIS A 217 13.21 -3.06 26.20
N ALA A 218 12.46 -1.96 26.27
CA ALA A 218 12.08 -1.11 25.14
C ALA A 218 12.66 0.32 25.29
N PRO A 219 12.84 1.08 24.20
CA PRO A 219 13.26 2.48 24.27
C PRO A 219 12.28 3.36 25.09
N GLY A 220 12.81 4.33 25.82
CA GLY A 220 12.06 5.28 26.66
C GLY A 220 12.25 5.00 28.16
N GLU A 221 12.22 6.03 29.00
CA GLU A 221 12.35 5.89 30.46
C GLU A 221 10.99 6.13 31.14
N THR A 222 10.57 5.19 31.97
CA THR A 222 9.33 5.32 32.76
C THR A 222 9.61 6.15 34.01
N GLN A 223 9.07 7.37 34.09
CA GLN A 223 9.23 8.26 35.26
C GLN A 223 8.36 7.85 36.44
N SER A 224 7.17 7.33 36.18
CA SER A 224 6.25 6.78 37.19
C SER A 224 5.57 5.53 36.62
N GLY A 225 5.94 4.36 37.14
CA GLY A 225 5.38 3.09 36.70
C GLY A 225 6.30 1.88 36.97
N PRO A 226 5.72 0.67 37.07
CA PRO A 226 6.43 -0.57 37.43
C PRO A 226 7.55 -0.94 36.44
N THR A 227 7.39 -0.65 35.15
CA THR A 227 8.39 -0.97 34.12
C THR A 227 9.72 -0.22 34.23
N GLY A 228 9.77 0.87 35.00
CA GLY A 228 11.01 1.59 35.32
C GLY A 228 11.71 1.07 36.58
N GLN A 229 11.07 0.15 37.31
CA GLN A 229 11.58 -0.34 38.59
C GLN A 229 12.64 -1.42 38.40
N GLU A 230 13.35 -1.68 39.49
CA GLU A 230 14.35 -2.71 39.56
C GLU A 230 13.70 -4.10 39.61
N TRP A 231 14.24 -5.03 38.84
CA TRP A 231 13.85 -6.43 38.86
C TRP A 231 15.09 -7.27 39.15
N ARG A 232 15.07 -8.04 40.24
CA ARG A 232 16.18 -8.91 40.69
C ARG A 232 17.56 -8.21 40.77
N GLY A 233 17.61 -7.00 41.33
CA GLY A 233 18.88 -6.27 41.44
C GLY A 233 19.28 -5.51 40.17
N ILE A 234 18.49 -5.60 39.09
CA ILE A 234 18.83 -5.08 37.78
C ILE A 234 17.82 -4.00 37.39
N LYS A 235 18.32 -2.84 37.00
CA LYS A 235 17.52 -1.77 36.38
C LYS A 235 17.54 -1.92 34.85
N PRO A 236 16.47 -1.47 34.16
CA PRO A 236 16.54 -1.38 32.72
C PRO A 236 17.70 -0.46 32.31
N PRO A 237 18.37 -0.70 31.17
CA PRO A 237 19.46 0.15 30.71
C PRO A 237 19.04 1.60 30.61
N LYS A 238 19.99 2.53 30.80
CA LYS A 238 19.73 3.96 30.65
C LYS A 238 19.08 4.27 29.29
N GLY A 239 18.03 5.08 29.29
CA GLY A 239 17.20 5.38 28.11
C GLY A 239 16.14 4.32 27.78
N ARG A 240 15.93 3.33 28.65
CA ARG A 240 15.02 2.20 28.44
C ARG A 240 14.19 1.88 29.68
N HIS A 241 13.12 1.12 29.48
CA HIS A 241 12.26 0.53 30.51
C HIS A 241 12.00 -0.94 30.18
N TRP A 242 11.57 -1.74 31.16
CA TRP A 242 11.15 -3.13 30.93
C TRP A 242 9.92 -3.18 30.01
N ARG A 243 9.86 -4.18 29.13
CA ARG A 243 8.71 -4.39 28.23
C ARG A 243 7.44 -4.80 28.95
N SER A 244 7.60 -5.38 30.14
CA SER A 244 6.53 -5.83 31.02
C SER A 244 6.89 -5.49 32.46
N ASP A 245 5.89 -5.48 33.33
CA ASP A 245 6.08 -5.20 34.75
C ASP A 245 7.01 -6.26 35.40
N PRO A 246 7.84 -5.89 36.39
CA PRO A 246 8.74 -6.81 37.09
C PRO A 246 8.06 -8.07 37.63
N GLU A 247 6.78 -7.99 38.04
CA GLU A 247 6.00 -9.15 38.49
C GLU A 247 5.75 -10.16 37.36
N ILE A 248 5.45 -9.66 36.15
CA ILE A 248 5.27 -10.49 34.95
C ILE A 248 6.62 -11.09 34.55
N LEU A 249 7.70 -10.32 34.62
CA LEU A 249 9.05 -10.83 34.35
C LEU A 249 9.42 -11.97 35.33
N GLU A 250 9.08 -11.82 36.61
CA GLU A 250 9.28 -12.87 37.60
C GLU A 250 8.46 -14.13 37.29
N GLU A 251 7.24 -13.99 36.80
CA GLU A 251 6.41 -15.13 36.39
C GLU A 251 7.00 -15.85 35.16
N LEU A 252 7.47 -15.09 34.16
CA LEU A 252 8.11 -15.64 32.97
C LEU A 252 9.43 -16.35 33.30
N ASP A 253 10.23 -15.79 34.21
CA ASP A 253 11.46 -16.43 34.70
C ASP A 253 11.16 -17.76 35.41
N LYS A 254 10.17 -17.79 36.29
CA LYS A 254 9.72 -19.01 36.98
C LYS A 254 9.24 -20.09 36.00
N LYS A 255 8.66 -19.68 34.87
CA LYS A 255 8.24 -20.58 33.78
C LYS A 255 9.40 -21.02 32.88
N GLY A 256 10.62 -20.54 33.11
CA GLY A 256 11.80 -20.83 32.28
C GLY A 256 11.74 -20.17 30.90
N LEU A 257 10.96 -19.09 30.76
CA LEU A 257 10.78 -18.36 29.50
C LEU A 257 11.73 -17.16 29.35
N ILE A 258 12.60 -16.93 30.33
CA ILE A 258 13.65 -15.91 30.29
C ILE A 258 15.01 -16.60 30.22
N GLU A 259 15.82 -16.20 29.26
CA GLU A 259 17.20 -16.66 29.14
C GLU A 259 18.16 -15.64 29.73
N TRP A 260 19.02 -16.11 30.62
CA TRP A 260 20.07 -15.29 31.23
C TRP A 260 21.37 -15.44 30.46
N SER A 261 21.92 -14.33 29.98
CA SER A 261 23.25 -14.33 29.38
C SER A 261 24.32 -14.69 30.42
N LYS A 262 25.52 -15.09 29.96
CA LYS A 262 26.70 -15.31 30.81
C LYS A 262 27.09 -14.08 31.65
N THR A 263 26.66 -12.89 31.23
CA THR A 263 26.90 -11.62 31.92
C THR A 263 25.72 -11.17 32.80
N GLY A 264 24.75 -12.05 33.03
CA GLY A 264 23.59 -11.77 33.89
C GLY A 264 22.54 -10.85 33.27
N ASN A 265 22.51 -10.71 31.94
CA ASN A 265 21.50 -9.90 31.26
C ASN A 265 20.33 -10.79 30.81
N PRO A 266 19.09 -10.49 31.22
CA PRO A 266 17.93 -11.29 30.85
C PRO A 266 17.43 -10.95 29.44
N ARG A 267 17.03 -11.96 28.68
CA ARG A 267 16.51 -11.87 27.30
C ARG A 267 15.42 -12.91 27.02
#